data_AF-A0A4Q2ZX40-F1
#
_entry.id   AF-A0A4Q2ZX40-F1
#
_cell.length_a   1.000
_cell.length_b   1.000
_cell.length_c   1.000
_cell.angle_alpha   90.00
_cell.angle_beta   90.00
_cell.angle_gamma   90.00
#
_symmetry.space_group_name_H-M   'P 1'
#
loop_
_entity.id
_entity.type
_entity.pdbx_description
1 polymer ?
#
loop_
_entity_poly.entity_id
_entity_poly.type
_entity_poly.pdbx_seq_one_letter_code
_entity_poly.pdbx_strand_id
1 'polypeptide(L)'
;MTRNEFIIGDINPLQPSAGLAQYNTAQISRIVIGQGLNSLRNVPQGPEPDKPLYASTMLGTPVMADLQILGGSYTGRDGKKYTVPDIRLETVLISVSQTKNIITTQVANRDGTTKEYIGLGDYMVSISLILAASNGVYPKEEMAALGNALKAPVTLGVVSEFLQQWDIDNLVITDFATPQEPGKYSTQTVSIQALSDDNFYINL
;
A
#
# COMPACT_ATOMS: atom_id res chain seq x y z
N MET A 1 -28.89 63.37 26.60
CA MET A 1 -28.64 64.16 25.37
C MET A 1 -27.76 63.32 24.47
N THR A 2 -28.34 62.38 23.71
CA THR A 2 -28.73 62.50 22.28
C THR A 2 -27.53 62.75 21.36
N ARG A 3 -27.21 61.70 20.61
CA ARG A 3 -26.16 61.58 19.60
C ARG A 3 -26.55 62.42 18.38
N ASN A 4 -25.70 63.37 17.97
CA ASN A 4 -25.85 64.07 16.70
C ASN A 4 -24.93 63.39 15.68
N GLU A 5 -25.53 62.68 14.72
CA GLU A 5 -24.81 62.12 13.58
C GLU A 5 -24.61 63.23 12.54
N PHE A 6 -23.38 63.39 12.04
CA PHE A 6 -23.05 64.31 10.97
C PHE A 6 -22.87 63.51 9.67
N ILE A 7 -23.85 63.60 8.78
CA ILE A 7 -23.78 63.01 7.44
C ILE A 7 -23.12 64.03 6.51
N ILE A 8 -21.93 63.71 6.01
CA ILE A 8 -21.32 64.48 4.92
C ILE A 8 -21.82 63.88 3.60
N GLY A 9 -22.69 64.62 2.90
CA GLY A 9 -23.09 64.33 1.53
C GLY A 9 -21.92 64.47 0.55
N ASP A 10 -22.06 63.83 -0.62
CA ASP A 10 -21.03 63.62 -1.65
C ASP A 10 -19.90 64.67 -1.68
N ILE A 11 -18.68 64.23 -1.39
CA ILE A 11 -17.48 65.07 -1.44
C ILE A 11 -17.12 65.27 -2.91
N ASN A 12 -17.36 66.47 -3.44
CA ASN A 12 -16.88 66.82 -4.77
C ASN A 12 -15.34 67.01 -4.72
N PRO A 13 -14.54 66.21 -5.44
CA PRO A 13 -13.09 66.37 -5.41
C PRO A 13 -12.70 67.70 -6.05
N LEU A 14 -11.94 68.51 -5.31
CA LEU A 14 -11.36 69.77 -5.79
C LEU A 14 -10.51 69.49 -7.04
N GLN A 15 -10.86 70.13 -8.16
CA GLN A 15 -10.01 70.12 -9.35
C GLN A 15 -8.65 70.75 -9.01
N PRO A 16 -7.52 70.12 -9.37
CA PRO A 16 -6.21 70.56 -8.94
C PRO A 16 -5.86 71.93 -9.53
N SER A 17 -5.70 72.94 -8.66
CA SER A 17 -5.09 74.22 -9.02
C SER A 17 -3.60 74.01 -9.29
N ALA A 18 -3.12 74.62 -10.37
CA ALA A 18 -1.78 74.45 -10.91
C ALA A 18 -0.69 74.77 -9.88
N GLY A 19 0.15 73.78 -9.56
CA GLY A 19 1.36 73.95 -8.75
C GLY A 19 1.67 72.78 -7.83
N LEU A 20 1.88 71.57 -8.36
CA LEU A 20 2.33 70.41 -7.58
C LEU A 20 3.57 69.80 -8.23
N ALA A 21 4.76 70.12 -7.68
CA ALA A 21 5.86 69.17 -7.71
C ALA A 21 5.45 68.01 -6.78
N GLN A 22 4.86 66.99 -7.38
CA GLN A 22 4.44 65.77 -6.71
C GLN A 22 5.66 65.17 -6.01
N TYR A 23 5.67 65.15 -4.67
CA TYR A 23 6.52 64.19 -3.97
C TYR A 23 6.13 62.82 -4.48
N ASN A 24 7.01 62.20 -5.26
CA ASN A 24 6.78 60.88 -5.83
C ASN A 24 6.76 59.87 -4.68
N THR A 25 5.58 59.68 -4.08
CA THR A 25 5.34 58.67 -3.04
C THR A 25 5.54 57.25 -3.59
N ALA A 26 5.79 57.07 -4.90
CA ALA A 26 6.13 55.78 -5.48
C ALA A 26 7.55 55.28 -5.13
N GLN A 27 8.43 56.13 -4.57
CA GLN A 27 9.79 55.71 -4.17
C GLN A 27 9.90 55.29 -2.70
N ILE A 28 8.88 55.54 -1.86
CA ILE A 28 8.65 54.72 -0.65
C ILE A 28 7.79 53.55 -1.09
N SER A 29 8.32 52.78 -2.05
CA SER A 29 7.83 51.45 -2.35
C SER A 29 7.94 50.66 -1.05
N ARG A 30 6.79 50.54 -0.38
CA ARG A 30 6.53 49.53 0.64
C ARG A 30 7.29 48.27 0.23
N ILE A 31 8.23 47.81 1.04
CA ILE A 31 8.62 46.40 0.97
C ILE A 31 7.31 45.67 1.27
N VAL A 32 6.67 45.17 0.21
CA VAL A 32 5.48 44.36 0.33
C VAL A 32 5.95 43.08 0.98
N ILE A 33 5.80 43.01 2.31
CA ILE A 33 6.13 41.85 3.14
C ILE A 33 5.45 40.58 2.58
N GLY A 34 4.41 40.72 1.77
CA GLY A 34 3.72 39.62 1.10
C GLY A 34 4.41 39.02 -0.13
N GLN A 35 5.24 39.75 -0.89
CA GLN A 35 5.84 39.21 -2.13
C GLN A 35 7.06 38.32 -1.81
N GLY A 36 7.87 38.69 -0.81
CA GLY A 36 9.01 37.89 -0.36
C GLY A 36 8.63 36.70 0.53
N LEU A 37 7.54 36.77 1.30
CA LEU A 37 7.09 35.64 2.12
C LEU A 37 6.42 34.54 1.31
N ASN A 38 5.72 34.88 0.22
CA ASN A 38 5.07 33.86 -0.63
C ASN A 38 6.11 33.00 -1.37
N SER A 39 7.24 33.57 -1.78
CA SER A 39 8.38 32.80 -2.33
C SER A 39 9.14 31.99 -1.28
N LEU A 40 9.08 32.39 0.00
CA LEU A 40 9.69 31.64 1.13
C LEU A 40 8.77 30.55 1.70
N ARG A 41 7.50 30.51 1.31
CA ARG A 41 6.51 29.50 1.70
C ARG A 41 6.25 28.44 0.62
N ASN A 42 6.95 28.52 -0.51
CA ASN A 42 6.90 27.48 -1.52
C ASN A 42 7.74 26.28 -1.04
N VAL A 43 7.21 25.55 -0.06
CA VAL A 43 7.73 24.22 0.27
C VAL A 43 7.56 23.40 -1.00
N PRO A 44 8.64 22.84 -1.58
CA PRO A 44 8.52 21.95 -2.73
C PRO A 44 7.47 20.90 -2.39
N GLN A 45 6.34 20.94 -3.08
CA GLN A 45 5.33 19.92 -2.91
C GLN A 45 6.00 18.63 -3.38
N GLY A 46 6.16 17.68 -2.47
CA GLY A 46 6.71 16.37 -2.80
C GLY A 46 5.88 15.70 -3.90
N PRO A 47 6.32 14.54 -4.41
CA PRO A 47 5.50 13.75 -5.31
C PRO A 47 4.08 13.60 -4.74
N GLU A 48 3.07 13.69 -5.62
CA GLU A 48 1.69 13.45 -5.23
C GLU A 48 1.63 12.05 -4.58
N PRO A 49 1.09 11.92 -3.36
CA PRO A 49 0.98 10.62 -2.71
C PRO A 49 0.14 9.67 -3.56
N ASP A 50 0.55 8.41 -3.61
CA ASP A 50 -0.22 7.37 -4.30
C ASP A 50 -1.63 7.27 -3.67
N LYS A 51 -2.64 7.12 -4.54
CA LYS A 51 -4.02 6.91 -4.09
C LYS A 51 -4.12 5.50 -3.50
N PRO A 52 -4.73 5.33 -2.31
CA PRO A 52 -5.01 3.99 -1.79
C PRO A 52 -5.96 3.25 -2.74
N LEU A 53 -5.87 1.93 -2.79
CA LEU A 53 -6.77 1.10 -3.61
C LEU A 53 -8.23 1.33 -3.19
N TYR A 54 -8.50 1.24 -1.89
CA TYR A 54 -9.77 1.55 -1.23
C TYR A 54 -9.56 1.58 0.30
N ALA A 55 -10.60 1.90 1.07
CA ALA A 55 -10.58 1.76 2.53
C ALA A 55 -11.13 0.38 2.94
N SER A 56 -10.46 -0.29 3.87
CA SER A 56 -10.86 -1.62 4.33
C SER A 56 -12.28 -1.61 4.91
N THR A 57 -13.05 -2.65 4.60
CA THR A 57 -14.47 -2.78 4.91
C THR A 57 -14.72 -2.75 6.43
N MET A 58 -13.83 -3.38 7.20
CA MET A 58 -14.00 -3.53 8.65
C MET A 58 -13.22 -2.51 9.48
N LEU A 59 -12.03 -2.08 9.04
CA LEU A 59 -11.17 -1.19 9.82
C LEU A 59 -11.18 0.26 9.33
N GLY A 60 -11.70 0.53 8.12
CA GLY A 60 -11.72 1.87 7.52
C GLY A 60 -10.33 2.41 7.17
N THR A 61 -9.31 1.56 7.18
CA THR A 61 -7.91 1.94 6.92
C THR A 61 -7.62 1.90 5.42
N PRO A 62 -6.78 2.81 4.87
CA PRO A 62 -6.36 2.74 3.48
C PRO A 62 -5.61 1.43 3.24
N VAL A 63 -6.02 0.69 2.20
CA VAL A 63 -5.39 -0.56 1.76
C VAL A 63 -4.34 -0.23 0.72
N MET A 64 -3.08 -0.58 1.00
CA MET A 64 -1.97 -0.42 0.07
C MET A 64 -1.80 -1.64 -0.84
N ALA A 65 -2.02 -2.85 -0.31
CA ALA A 65 -2.08 -4.08 -1.09
C ALA A 65 -3.17 -4.97 -0.49
N ASP A 66 -4.01 -5.56 -1.34
CA ASP A 66 -4.91 -6.65 -0.99
C ASP A 66 -4.39 -7.97 -1.57
N LEU A 67 -4.94 -9.08 -1.08
CA LEU A 67 -4.69 -10.41 -1.58
C LEU A 67 -6.02 -11.12 -1.79
N GLN A 68 -6.30 -11.49 -3.03
CA GLN A 68 -7.40 -12.39 -3.35
C GLN A 68 -6.85 -13.78 -3.63
N ILE A 69 -7.35 -14.78 -2.91
CA ILE A 69 -7.16 -16.19 -3.23
C ILE A 69 -8.33 -16.59 -4.12
N LEU A 70 -8.01 -17.07 -5.33
CA LEU A 70 -9.01 -17.50 -6.29
C LEU A 70 -9.66 -18.80 -5.84
N GLY A 71 -10.98 -18.83 -5.97
CA GLY A 71 -11.79 -20.00 -5.69
C GLY A 71 -11.44 -21.16 -6.64
N GLY A 72 -11.56 -22.38 -6.14
CA GLY A 72 -11.21 -23.57 -6.89
C GLY A 72 -11.79 -24.83 -6.29
N SER A 73 -11.58 -25.96 -6.95
CA SER A 73 -11.93 -27.25 -6.39
C SER A 73 -10.78 -28.23 -6.57
N TYR A 74 -10.52 -29.04 -5.55
CA TYR A 74 -9.51 -30.08 -5.59
C TYR A 74 -10.08 -31.41 -5.10
N THR A 75 -9.50 -32.51 -5.55
CA THR A 75 -9.84 -33.83 -5.04
C THR A 75 -8.89 -34.18 -3.91
N GLY A 76 -9.43 -34.38 -2.71
CA GLY A 76 -8.64 -34.78 -1.55
C GLY A 76 -8.13 -36.21 -1.67
N ARG A 77 -7.22 -36.60 -0.78
CA ARG A 77 -6.68 -37.97 -0.70
C ARG A 77 -7.76 -39.02 -0.45
N ASP A 78 -8.88 -38.62 0.13
CA ASP A 78 -10.07 -39.44 0.35
C ASP A 78 -10.95 -39.63 -0.90
N GLY A 79 -10.56 -39.06 -2.04
CA GLY A 79 -11.31 -39.09 -3.29
C GLY A 79 -12.52 -38.17 -3.32
N LYS A 80 -12.75 -37.34 -2.29
CA LYS A 80 -13.83 -36.36 -2.26
C LYS A 80 -13.38 -35.05 -2.88
N LYS A 81 -14.32 -34.36 -3.53
CA LYS A 81 -14.09 -33.00 -4.01
C LYS A 81 -14.30 -32.00 -2.88
N TYR A 82 -13.30 -31.16 -2.66
CA TYR A 82 -13.34 -30.02 -1.77
C TYR A 82 -13.37 -28.75 -2.61
N THR A 83 -14.19 -27.79 -2.18
CA THR A 83 -14.28 -26.48 -2.83
C THR A 83 -13.69 -25.43 -1.91
N VAL A 84 -12.77 -24.64 -2.44
CA VAL A 84 -12.23 -23.44 -1.82
C VAL A 84 -12.99 -22.26 -2.42
N PRO A 85 -13.69 -21.44 -1.61
CA PRO A 85 -14.35 -20.24 -2.12
C PRO A 85 -13.32 -19.18 -2.50
N ASP A 86 -13.74 -18.18 -3.27
CA ASP A 86 -12.96 -16.95 -3.43
C ASP A 86 -12.84 -16.23 -2.08
N ILE A 87 -11.62 -15.85 -1.70
CA ILE A 87 -11.33 -15.18 -0.43
C ILE A 87 -10.59 -13.88 -0.70
N ARG A 88 -11.12 -12.76 -0.22
CA ARG A 88 -10.47 -11.46 -0.30
C ARG A 88 -9.93 -11.04 1.06
N LEU A 89 -8.66 -10.66 1.09
CA LEU A 89 -7.91 -10.31 2.29
C LEU A 89 -7.42 -8.87 2.12
N GLU A 90 -8.02 -7.94 2.87
CA GLU A 90 -7.77 -6.50 2.72
C GLU A 90 -6.63 -5.99 3.62
N THR A 91 -6.35 -6.71 4.70
CA THR A 91 -5.45 -6.33 5.79
C THR A 91 -4.23 -7.24 5.77
N VAL A 92 -3.46 -7.14 4.70
CA VAL A 92 -2.34 -8.04 4.40
C VAL A 92 -1.03 -7.27 4.28
N LEU A 93 0.04 -7.90 4.76
CA LEU A 93 1.43 -7.49 4.56
C LEU A 93 2.13 -8.65 3.86
N ILE A 94 2.65 -8.37 2.66
CA ILE A 94 3.30 -9.37 1.81
C ILE A 94 4.78 -9.03 1.71
N SER A 95 5.64 -10.03 1.87
CA SER A 95 7.07 -9.95 1.65
C SER A 95 7.49 -11.02 0.65
N VAL A 96 8.24 -10.62 -0.38
CA VAL A 96 8.75 -11.51 -1.43
C VAL A 96 10.27 -11.53 -1.33
N SER A 97 10.85 -12.73 -1.38
CA SER A 97 12.29 -12.94 -1.39
C SER A 97 12.65 -14.05 -2.35
N GLN A 98 13.84 -14.01 -2.95
CA GLN A 98 14.30 -15.02 -3.89
C GLN A 98 15.75 -15.37 -3.62
N THR A 99 16.05 -16.66 -3.59
CA THR A 99 17.43 -17.15 -3.40
C THR A 99 18.14 -17.26 -4.75
N LYS A 100 19.41 -16.88 -4.81
CA LYS A 100 20.27 -17.13 -5.98
C LYS A 100 21.11 -18.37 -5.76
N ASN A 101 21.02 -19.32 -6.68
CA ASN A 101 21.82 -20.54 -6.71
C ASN A 101 23.10 -20.26 -7.50
N ILE A 102 24.23 -20.09 -6.80
CA ILE A 102 25.50 -19.70 -7.41
C ILE A 102 26.55 -20.78 -7.20
N ILE A 103 27.13 -21.30 -8.29
CA ILE A 103 28.27 -22.21 -8.25
C ILE A 103 29.55 -21.41 -8.46
N THR A 104 30.50 -21.54 -7.53
CA THR A 104 31.78 -20.82 -7.55
C THR A 104 32.98 -21.74 -7.45
N THR A 105 33.99 -21.45 -8.27
CA THR A 105 35.30 -22.09 -8.19
C THR A 105 36.36 -21.08 -7.77
N GLN A 106 37.18 -21.44 -6.77
CA GLN A 106 38.34 -20.66 -6.36
C GLN A 106 39.50 -20.92 -7.31
N VAL A 107 40.06 -19.86 -7.89
CA VAL A 107 41.28 -19.97 -8.70
C VAL A 107 42.48 -19.85 -7.76
N ALA A 108 43.42 -20.80 -7.85
CA ALA A 108 44.62 -20.76 -7.03
C ALA A 108 45.46 -19.51 -7.34
N ASN A 109 46.07 -18.93 -6.30
CA ASN A 109 46.94 -17.75 -6.41
C ASN A 109 46.24 -16.50 -6.98
N ARG A 110 44.92 -16.39 -6.78
CA ARG A 110 44.15 -15.20 -7.12
C ARG A 110 43.10 -14.94 -6.06
N ASP A 111 42.88 -13.68 -5.72
CA ASP A 111 41.78 -13.30 -4.84
C ASP A 111 40.44 -13.41 -5.59
N GLY A 112 39.43 -13.96 -4.91
CA GLY A 112 38.07 -14.12 -5.42
C GLY A 112 37.81 -15.43 -6.19
N THR A 113 36.54 -15.66 -6.52
CA THR A 113 36.05 -16.88 -7.19
C THR A 113 35.40 -16.56 -8.54
N THR A 114 35.59 -17.46 -9.50
CA THR A 114 34.83 -17.43 -10.76
C THR A 114 33.44 -18.00 -10.52
N LYS A 115 32.40 -17.29 -10.98
CA LYS A 115 30.99 -17.73 -10.94
C LYS A 115 30.74 -18.54 -12.20
N GLU A 116 30.47 -19.83 -12.07
CA GLU A 116 30.26 -20.73 -13.22
C GLU A 116 28.77 -20.84 -13.57
N TYR A 117 27.92 -20.76 -12.56
CA TYR A 117 26.48 -20.82 -12.70
C TYR A 117 25.83 -19.79 -11.78
N ILE A 118 24.79 -19.14 -12.29
CA ILE A 118 23.92 -18.24 -11.52
C ILE A 118 22.49 -18.56 -11.94
N GLY A 119 21.78 -19.30 -11.09
CA GLY A 119 20.36 -19.58 -11.22
C GLY A 119 19.53 -18.81 -10.20
N LEU A 120 18.26 -18.61 -10.50
CA LEU A 120 17.26 -18.16 -9.53
C LEU A 120 16.57 -19.39 -8.95
N GLY A 121 16.30 -19.37 -7.64
CA GLY A 121 15.34 -20.28 -7.02
C GLY A 121 13.93 -19.69 -7.05
N ASP A 122 12.99 -20.41 -6.47
CA ASP A 122 11.60 -19.96 -6.37
C ASP A 122 11.48 -18.73 -5.47
N TYR A 123 10.45 -17.92 -5.69
CA TYR A 123 10.12 -16.85 -4.76
C TYR A 123 9.54 -17.44 -3.48
N MET A 124 10.15 -17.10 -2.36
CA MET A 124 9.58 -17.33 -1.03
C MET A 124 8.74 -16.12 -0.65
N VAL A 125 7.45 -16.36 -0.46
CA VAL A 125 6.44 -15.35 -0.13
C VAL A 125 5.99 -15.54 1.31
N SER A 126 6.12 -14.48 2.11
CA SER A 126 5.65 -14.43 3.50
C SER A 126 4.49 -13.46 3.60
N ILE A 127 3.36 -13.93 4.11
CA ILE A 127 2.11 -13.18 4.16
C ILE A 127 1.69 -13.09 5.63
N SER A 128 1.50 -11.88 6.15
CA SER A 128 0.94 -11.64 7.48
C SER A 128 -0.34 -10.84 7.35
N LEU A 129 -1.43 -11.32 7.97
CA LEU A 129 -2.73 -10.68 7.86
C LEU A 129 -3.51 -10.70 9.16
N ILE A 130 -4.51 -9.85 9.24
CA ILE A 130 -5.45 -9.80 10.37
C ILE A 130 -6.87 -9.92 9.82
N LEU A 131 -7.54 -11.05 10.08
CA LEU A 131 -8.98 -11.14 9.85
C LEU A 131 -9.70 -10.36 10.94
N ALA A 132 -10.61 -9.47 10.56
CA ALA A 132 -11.42 -8.68 11.48
C ALA A 132 -12.91 -8.94 11.20
N ALA A 133 -13.69 -9.08 12.27
CA ALA A 133 -15.14 -9.14 12.23
C ALA A 133 -15.74 -8.01 13.08
N SER A 134 -17.06 -7.97 13.17
CA SER A 134 -17.77 -7.01 14.01
C SER A 134 -17.31 -7.06 15.47
N ASN A 135 -17.42 -5.93 16.17
CA ASN A 135 -16.94 -5.82 17.54
C ASN A 135 -17.59 -6.89 18.46
N GLY A 136 -16.76 -7.66 19.16
CA GLY A 136 -17.20 -8.74 20.04
C GLY A 136 -17.57 -10.02 19.29
N VAL A 137 -17.22 -10.16 18.01
CA VAL A 137 -17.52 -11.36 17.19
C VAL A 137 -16.24 -11.89 16.55
N TYR A 138 -15.93 -13.16 16.80
CA TYR A 138 -14.79 -13.81 16.16
C TYR A 138 -15.12 -14.17 14.70
N PRO A 139 -14.20 -13.94 13.73
CA PRO A 139 -14.38 -14.23 12.30
C PRO A 139 -14.33 -15.74 12.00
N LYS A 140 -15.33 -16.50 12.46
CA LYS A 140 -15.35 -17.97 12.35
C LYS A 140 -15.45 -18.45 10.91
N GLU A 141 -16.29 -17.80 10.12
CA GLU A 141 -16.58 -18.22 8.74
C GLU A 141 -15.39 -17.95 7.83
N GLU A 142 -14.80 -16.76 7.96
CA GLU A 142 -13.61 -16.35 7.22
C GLU A 142 -12.41 -17.22 7.61
N MET A 143 -12.24 -17.54 8.90
CA MET A 143 -11.20 -18.47 9.36
C MET A 143 -11.40 -19.88 8.84
N ALA A 144 -12.64 -20.36 8.74
CA ALA A 144 -12.92 -21.68 8.18
C ALA A 144 -12.64 -21.73 6.67
N ALA A 145 -13.05 -20.70 5.93
CA ALA A 145 -12.78 -20.56 4.50
C ALA A 145 -11.27 -20.50 4.22
N LEU A 146 -10.54 -19.63 4.92
CA LEU A 146 -9.10 -19.51 4.82
C LEU A 146 -8.41 -20.81 5.23
N GLY A 147 -8.84 -21.44 6.33
CA GLY A 147 -8.31 -22.72 6.78
C GLY A 147 -8.46 -23.85 5.76
N ASN A 148 -9.53 -23.84 4.95
CA ASN A 148 -9.71 -24.81 3.87
C ASN A 148 -8.77 -24.54 2.69
N ALA A 149 -8.54 -23.26 2.34
CA ALA A 149 -7.57 -22.87 1.32
C ALA A 149 -6.14 -23.28 1.73
N LEU A 150 -5.74 -22.95 2.96
CA LEU A 150 -4.38 -23.21 3.47
C LEU A 150 -4.04 -24.70 3.61
N LYS A 151 -5.05 -25.56 3.80
CA LYS A 151 -4.87 -27.02 3.89
C LYS A 151 -4.94 -27.72 2.54
N ALA A 152 -5.31 -27.00 1.47
CA ALA A 152 -5.47 -27.58 0.16
C ALA A 152 -4.11 -28.03 -0.39
N PRO A 153 -3.94 -29.32 -0.78
CA PRO A 153 -2.68 -29.83 -1.30
C PRO A 153 -2.53 -29.53 -2.80
N VAL A 154 -2.82 -28.29 -3.19
CA VAL A 154 -2.80 -27.81 -4.57
C VAL A 154 -2.24 -26.40 -4.62
N THR A 155 -1.73 -26.02 -5.79
CA THR A 155 -1.37 -24.65 -6.08
C THR A 155 -2.61 -23.75 -6.06
N LEU A 156 -2.51 -22.62 -5.35
CA LEU A 156 -3.57 -21.62 -5.23
C LEU A 156 -3.27 -20.46 -6.16
N GLY A 157 -4.24 -20.13 -7.02
CA GLY A 157 -4.19 -18.90 -7.81
C GLY A 157 -4.41 -17.69 -6.90
N VAL A 158 -3.59 -16.67 -7.06
CA VAL A 158 -3.66 -15.44 -6.27
C VAL A 158 -3.67 -14.20 -7.15
N VAL A 159 -4.36 -13.17 -6.67
CA VAL A 159 -4.40 -11.86 -7.32
C VAL A 159 -4.03 -10.82 -6.27
N SER A 160 -2.94 -10.11 -6.53
CA SER A 160 -2.46 -8.97 -5.74
C SER A 160 -1.57 -8.12 -6.64
N GLU A 161 -1.82 -6.81 -6.69
CA GLU A 161 -0.99 -5.89 -7.49
C GLU A 161 0.49 -5.98 -7.09
N PHE A 162 0.77 -6.16 -5.79
CA PHE A 162 2.13 -6.31 -5.29
C PHE A 162 2.80 -7.60 -5.76
N LEU A 163 2.09 -8.73 -5.80
CA LEU A 163 2.66 -10.01 -6.27
C LEU A 163 2.85 -10.04 -7.78
N GLN A 164 1.93 -9.40 -8.51
CA GLN A 164 1.99 -9.30 -9.97
C GLN A 164 3.19 -8.48 -10.46
N GLN A 165 3.72 -7.55 -9.66
CA GLN A 165 4.98 -6.87 -9.96
C GLN A 165 6.19 -7.81 -10.05
N TRP A 166 6.08 -9.00 -9.48
CA TRP A 166 7.11 -10.06 -9.49
C TRP A 166 6.74 -11.24 -10.39
N ASP A 167 5.71 -11.09 -11.23
CA ASP A 167 5.15 -12.14 -12.09
C ASP A 167 4.68 -13.39 -11.29
N ILE A 168 4.18 -13.18 -10.06
CA ILE A 168 3.68 -14.27 -9.19
C ILE A 168 2.15 -14.30 -9.24
N ASP A 169 1.59 -15.27 -9.96
CA ASP A 169 0.15 -15.52 -10.04
C ASP A 169 -0.32 -16.74 -9.23
N ASN A 170 0.61 -17.62 -8.85
CA ASN A 170 0.28 -18.88 -8.19
C ASN A 170 1.22 -19.13 -7.02
N LEU A 171 0.65 -19.64 -5.93
CA LEU A 171 1.37 -19.94 -4.69
C LEU A 171 1.06 -21.36 -4.20
N VAL A 172 2.09 -22.04 -3.73
CA VAL A 172 1.96 -23.28 -2.95
C VAL A 172 2.25 -22.96 -1.48
N ILE A 173 1.26 -23.19 -0.62
CA ILE A 173 1.40 -22.94 0.82
C ILE A 173 2.32 -23.99 1.43
N THR A 174 3.34 -23.54 2.13
CA THR A 174 4.32 -24.40 2.82
C THR A 174 4.06 -24.49 4.32
N ASP A 175 3.70 -23.37 4.95
CA ASP A 175 3.42 -23.30 6.39
C ASP A 175 2.38 -22.20 6.69
N PHE A 176 1.66 -22.34 7.81
CA PHE A 176 0.82 -21.28 8.34
C PHE A 176 0.71 -21.38 9.87
N ALA A 177 0.55 -20.23 10.52
CA ALA A 177 0.32 -20.13 11.96
C ALA A 177 -0.80 -19.13 12.29
N THR A 178 -1.59 -19.49 13.31
CA THR A 178 -2.77 -18.72 13.76
C THR A 178 -2.74 -18.57 15.28
N PRO A 179 -1.82 -17.75 15.84
CA PRO A 179 -1.72 -17.58 17.29
C PRO A 179 -2.95 -16.87 17.85
N GLN A 180 -3.39 -17.26 19.05
CA GLN A 180 -4.38 -16.50 19.80
C GLN A 180 -3.68 -15.40 20.59
N GLU A 181 -4.30 -14.22 20.64
CA GLU A 181 -3.78 -13.07 21.36
C GLU A 181 -4.74 -12.69 22.51
N PRO A 182 -4.25 -12.54 23.75
CA PRO A 182 -5.09 -12.20 24.88
C PRO A 182 -5.72 -10.81 24.67
N GLY A 183 -7.04 -10.72 24.88
CA GLY A 183 -7.80 -9.48 24.74
C GLY A 183 -8.24 -9.14 23.31
N LYS A 184 -7.89 -9.95 22.30
CA LYS A 184 -8.41 -9.81 20.93
C LYS A 184 -9.46 -10.87 20.64
N TYR A 185 -10.73 -10.45 20.62
CA TYR A 185 -11.87 -11.33 20.36
C TYR A 185 -12.42 -11.17 18.95
N SER A 186 -12.40 -9.94 18.42
CA SER A 186 -12.98 -9.61 17.11
C SER A 186 -12.01 -9.78 15.95
N THR A 187 -10.77 -10.18 16.23
CA THR A 187 -9.71 -10.26 15.23
C THR A 187 -8.87 -11.52 15.42
N GLN A 188 -8.30 -12.01 14.32
CA GLN A 188 -7.41 -13.15 14.28
C GLN A 188 -6.21 -12.85 13.38
N THR A 189 -5.01 -12.87 13.96
CA THR A 189 -3.76 -12.76 13.20
C THR A 189 -3.43 -14.10 12.56
N VAL A 190 -3.00 -14.07 11.29
CA VAL A 190 -2.59 -15.25 10.53
C VAL A 190 -1.28 -14.94 9.81
N SER A 191 -0.31 -15.85 9.91
CA SER A 191 0.94 -15.81 9.14
C SER A 191 1.01 -17.01 8.21
N ILE A 192 1.38 -16.81 6.95
CA ILE A 192 1.42 -17.83 5.90
C ILE A 192 2.76 -17.73 5.18
N GLN A 193 3.40 -18.87 4.98
CA GLN A 193 4.58 -19.03 4.14
C GLN A 193 4.19 -19.80 2.88
N ALA A 194 4.67 -19.34 1.73
CA ALA A 194 4.40 -19.95 0.44
C ALA A 194 5.60 -19.86 -0.49
N LEU A 195 5.59 -20.71 -1.52
CA LEU A 195 6.50 -20.65 -2.65
C LEU A 195 5.72 -20.25 -3.91
N SER A 196 6.32 -19.44 -4.78
CA SER A 196 5.80 -19.23 -6.12
C SER A 196 5.81 -20.52 -6.91
N ASP A 197 4.78 -20.70 -7.72
CA ASP A 197 4.71 -21.81 -8.67
C ASP A 197 4.41 -21.24 -10.05
N ASP A 198 5.04 -21.80 -11.06
CA ASP A 198 4.73 -21.48 -12.45
C ASP A 198 3.93 -22.63 -13.01
N ASN A 199 2.75 -22.35 -13.57
CA ASN A 199 2.01 -23.37 -14.29
C ASN A 199 2.81 -23.70 -15.57
N PHE A 200 3.65 -24.74 -15.50
CA PHE A 200 4.59 -25.06 -16.56
C PHE A 200 3.83 -25.57 -17.80
N TYR A 201 3.72 -24.71 -18.82
CA TYR A 201 3.37 -25.16 -20.16
C TYR A 201 4.61 -25.78 -20.81
N ILE A 202 4.64 -27.10 -20.98
CA ILE A 202 5.57 -27.74 -21.92
C ILE A 202 5.13 -27.32 -23.33
N ASN A 203 5.86 -26.40 -23.94
CA ASN A 203 5.82 -26.27 -25.39
C ASN A 203 6.63 -27.44 -25.98
N LEU A 204 5.92 -28.47 -26.45
CA LEU A 204 6.48 -29.59 -27.22
C LEU A 204 6.87 -29.13 -28.64
#